data_AF-K2GEB0-F1
#
_entry.id   AF-K2GEB0-F1
#
_cell.length_a   1.000
_cell.length_b   1.000
_cell.length_c   1.000
_cell.angle_alpha   90.00
_cell.angle_beta   90.00
_cell.angle_gamma   90.00
#
_symmetry.space_group_name_H-M   'P 1'
#
loop_
_entity.id
_entity.type
_entity.pdbx_description
1 polymer ?
#
loop_
_entity_poly.entity_id
_entity_poly.type
_entity_poly.pdbx_seq_one_letter_code
_entity_poly.pdbx_strand_id
1 'polypeptide(L)'
;MESRFKNKRRWFTIVELLVAILIFTIWWLSAYLLVYAAIGSSLKAKNEIIAWNLAREKIELIKNMRDTNWVRVLDWNKLDNSIIGNNAGTTDLTSGYFKIENDFQLDTNLRPSIKLQKLNGFIEDRAHITDLSNSQNRTMLCLDSKWRYSYVCSPWDKPTKFYAFLKVSPLNVKNSSDAIVVVDKALKIDAIVYNYEKSFNKFIISTIITDWKR
;
A
#
# COMPACT_ATOMS: atom_id res chain seq x y z
N MET A 1 85.89 7.80 -3.01
CA MET A 1 84.61 8.55 -3.01
C MET A 1 83.55 7.61 -2.47
N GLU A 2 83.24 7.66 -1.18
CA GLU A 2 82.15 6.88 -0.59
C GLU A 2 81.04 7.83 -0.15
N SER A 3 79.93 7.85 -0.89
CA SER A 3 78.73 8.59 -0.51
C SER A 3 77.99 7.81 0.57
N ARG A 4 78.09 8.26 1.83
CA ARG A 4 77.30 7.74 2.95
C ARG A 4 75.81 8.02 2.72
N PHE A 5 75.03 7.00 2.40
CA PHE A 5 73.58 7.04 2.50
C PHE A 5 73.16 7.19 3.97
N LYS A 6 72.81 8.41 4.40
CA LYS A 6 72.19 8.67 5.71
C LYS A 6 70.76 8.11 5.71
N ASN A 7 70.59 6.89 6.21
CA ASN A 7 69.27 6.30 6.44
C ASN A 7 68.61 6.93 7.67
N LYS A 8 67.87 8.04 7.51
CA LYS A 8 67.03 8.61 8.56
C LYS A 8 65.74 7.79 8.69
N ARG A 9 65.81 6.59 9.25
CA ARG A 9 64.60 5.89 9.71
C ARG A 9 64.11 6.60 10.98
N ARG A 10 63.19 7.56 10.82
CA ARG A 10 62.42 8.10 11.95
C ARG A 10 61.45 7.01 12.36
N TRP A 11 61.74 6.38 13.50
CA TRP A 11 60.87 5.40 14.10
C TRP A 11 59.58 6.08 14.52
N PHE A 12 58.47 5.48 14.12
CA PHE A 12 57.11 5.89 14.43
C PHE A 12 56.95 6.07 15.95
N THR A 13 56.47 7.22 16.40
CA THR A 13 56.31 7.48 17.84
C THR A 13 55.01 6.86 18.36
N ILE A 14 54.99 6.43 19.63
CA ILE A 14 53.77 5.87 20.25
C ILE A 14 52.61 6.89 20.22
N VAL A 15 52.93 8.17 20.35
CA VAL A 15 51.95 9.27 20.28
C VAL A 15 51.33 9.35 18.88
N GLU A 16 52.12 9.19 17.82
CA GLU A 16 51.63 9.18 16.43
C GLU A 16 50.71 7.98 16.17
N LEU A 17 51.00 6.81 16.74
CA LEU A 17 50.11 5.64 16.70
C LEU A 17 48.76 5.91 17.38
N LEU A 18 48.79 6.50 18.58
CA LEU A 18 47.58 6.83 19.34
C LEU A 18 46.69 7.81 18.57
N VAL A 19 47.29 8.85 18.00
CA VAL A 19 46.57 9.83 17.19
C VAL A 19 46.02 9.18 15.92
N ALA A 20 46.79 8.33 15.25
CA ALA A 20 46.34 7.60 14.06
C ALA A 20 45.15 6.69 14.35
N ILE A 21 45.19 5.93 15.44
CA ILE A 21 44.08 5.07 15.87
C ILE A 21 42.85 5.90 16.21
N LEU A 22 43.02 7.04 16.89
CA LEU A 22 41.90 7.93 17.23
C LEU A 22 41.22 8.51 15.98
N ILE A 23 42.00 8.96 15.00
CA ILE A 23 41.43 9.45 13.74
C ILE A 23 40.75 8.31 12.99
N PHE A 24 41.35 7.13 12.96
CA PHE A 24 40.80 5.96 12.30
C PHE A 24 39.48 5.50 12.93
N THR A 25 39.35 5.51 14.25
CA THR A 25 38.10 5.12 14.93
C THR A 25 36.98 6.11 14.69
N ILE A 26 37.28 7.42 14.67
CA ILE A 26 36.30 8.46 14.33
C ILE A 26 35.85 8.32 12.87
N TRP A 27 36.79 8.10 11.94
CA TRP A 27 36.48 7.88 10.53
C TRP A 27 35.59 6.65 10.34
N TRP A 28 35.94 5.54 10.98
CA TRP A 28 35.17 4.30 10.93
C TRP A 28 33.75 4.49 11.49
N LEU A 29 33.62 5.18 12.64
CA LEU A 29 32.32 5.45 13.24
C LEU A 29 31.44 6.30 12.32
N SER A 30 32.01 7.31 11.67
CA SER A 30 31.30 8.14 10.70
C SER A 30 30.78 7.31 9.51
N ALA A 31 31.65 6.47 8.93
CA ALA A 31 31.27 5.58 7.85
C ALA A 31 30.16 4.60 8.26
N TYR A 32 30.27 4.01 9.47
CA TYR A 32 29.27 3.10 10.01
C TYR A 32 27.89 3.78 10.19
N LEU A 33 27.86 4.99 10.76
CA LEU A 33 26.62 5.74 10.95
C LEU A 33 25.96 6.10 9.60
N LEU A 34 26.75 6.42 8.59
CA LEU A 34 26.25 6.69 7.24
C LEU A 34 25.59 5.45 6.62
N VAL A 35 26.25 4.29 6.72
CA VAL A 35 25.69 3.02 6.23
C VAL A 35 24.39 2.67 6.95
N TYR A 36 24.36 2.83 8.28
CA TYR A 36 23.16 2.59 9.08
C TYR A 36 21.98 3.48 8.65
N ALA A 37 22.24 4.78 8.43
CA ALA A 37 21.24 5.71 7.93
C ALA A 37 20.77 5.36 6.51
N ALA A 38 21.69 4.96 5.63
CA ALA A 38 21.38 4.57 4.25
C ALA A 38 20.48 3.32 4.20
N ILE A 39 20.73 2.32 5.04
CA ILE A 39 19.88 1.12 5.14
C ILE A 39 18.47 1.51 5.60
N GLY A 40 18.34 2.36 6.61
CA GLY A 40 17.05 2.85 7.09
C GLY A 40 16.26 3.60 6.01
N SER A 41 16.94 4.45 5.24
CA SER A 41 16.36 5.16 4.09
C SER A 41 15.89 4.20 3.00
N SER A 42 16.70 3.20 2.66
CA SER A 42 16.38 2.19 1.65
C SER A 42 15.15 1.36 2.03
N LEU A 43 15.03 0.94 3.29
CA LEU A 43 13.85 0.21 3.79
C LEU A 43 12.58 1.07 3.72
N LYS A 44 12.68 2.35 4.06
CA LYS A 44 11.57 3.30 3.95
C LYS A 44 11.12 3.46 2.49
N ALA A 45 12.05 3.72 1.58
CA ALA A 45 11.76 3.86 0.15
C ALA A 45 11.12 2.59 -0.42
N LYS A 46 11.62 1.40 -0.05
CA LYS A 46 11.01 0.13 -0.42
C LYS A 46 9.54 0.04 0.02
N ASN A 47 9.25 0.39 1.26
CA ASN A 47 7.89 0.29 1.80
C ASN A 47 6.94 1.32 1.18
N GLU A 48 7.43 2.50 0.81
CA GLU A 48 6.66 3.51 0.06
C GLU A 48 6.30 3.00 -1.34
N ILE A 49 7.25 2.40 -2.05
CA ILE A 49 7.01 1.81 -3.38
C ILE A 49 5.96 0.70 -3.29
N ILE A 50 6.05 -0.18 -2.29
CA ILE A 50 5.05 -1.24 -2.05
C ILE A 50 3.67 -0.62 -1.81
N ALA A 51 3.56 0.37 -0.93
CA ALA A 51 2.28 1.00 -0.62
C ALA A 51 1.64 1.68 -1.84
N TRP A 52 2.43 2.38 -2.66
CA TRP A 52 1.95 2.99 -3.91
C TRP A 52 1.49 1.96 -4.93
N ASN A 53 2.23 0.86 -5.08
CA ASN A 53 1.84 -0.22 -5.98
C ASN A 53 0.57 -0.93 -5.52
N LEU A 54 0.43 -1.17 -4.21
CA LEU A 54 -0.80 -1.71 -3.64
C LEU A 54 -1.99 -0.78 -3.92
N ALA A 55 -1.88 0.52 -3.64
CA ALA A 55 -2.95 1.47 -3.92
C ALA A 55 -3.31 1.48 -5.42
N ARG A 56 -2.31 1.39 -6.30
CA ARG A 56 -2.52 1.37 -7.76
C ARG A 56 -3.27 0.12 -8.19
N GLU A 57 -2.87 -1.05 -7.68
CA GLU A 57 -3.56 -2.31 -7.95
C GLU A 57 -5.05 -2.21 -7.57
N LYS A 58 -5.38 -1.65 -6.40
CA LYS A 58 -6.78 -1.51 -5.97
C LYS A 58 -7.59 -0.65 -6.93
N ILE A 59 -7.03 0.44 -7.46
CA ILE A 59 -7.69 1.26 -8.48
C ILE A 59 -7.90 0.48 -9.79
N GLU A 60 -6.88 -0.25 -10.24
CA GLU A 60 -6.98 -1.06 -11.45
C GLU A 60 -8.02 -2.18 -11.33
N LEU A 61 -8.16 -2.79 -10.14
CA LEU A 61 -9.22 -3.77 -9.89
C LEU A 61 -10.61 -3.16 -10.05
N ILE A 62 -10.86 -1.94 -9.56
CA ILE A 62 -12.18 -1.31 -9.73
C ILE A 62 -12.43 -0.93 -11.20
N LYS A 63 -11.41 -0.42 -11.90
CA LYS A 63 -11.52 -0.16 -13.34
C LYS A 63 -11.84 -1.44 -14.11
N ASN A 64 -11.19 -2.55 -13.76
CA ASN A 64 -11.45 -3.84 -14.36
C ASN A 64 -12.88 -4.33 -14.06
N MET A 65 -13.36 -4.17 -12.81
CA MET A 65 -14.75 -4.47 -12.45
C MET A 65 -15.74 -3.71 -13.34
N ARG A 66 -15.54 -2.39 -13.46
CA ARG A 66 -16.36 -1.51 -14.28
C ARG A 66 -16.32 -1.90 -15.76
N ASP A 67 -15.14 -2.16 -16.31
CA ASP A 67 -14.97 -2.54 -17.71
C ASP A 67 -15.62 -3.89 -18.00
N THR A 68 -15.48 -4.85 -17.07
CA THR A 68 -16.15 -6.16 -17.12
C THR A 68 -17.68 -6.01 -17.08
N ASN A 69 -18.21 -5.11 -16.25
CA ASN A 69 -19.64 -4.84 -16.20
C ASN A 69 -20.18 -4.34 -17.54
N TRP A 70 -19.46 -3.42 -18.20
CA TRP A 70 -19.86 -2.96 -19.53
C TRP A 70 -19.83 -4.06 -20.58
N VAL A 71 -18.80 -4.91 -20.59
CA VAL A 71 -18.74 -6.07 -21.51
C VAL A 71 -19.93 -7.01 -21.29
N ARG A 72 -20.43 -7.10 -20.06
CA ARG A 72 -21.59 -7.92 -19.68
C ARG A 72 -22.94 -7.22 -19.85
N VAL A 73 -22.97 -5.98 -20.36
CA VAL A 73 -24.20 -5.16 -20.49
C VAL A 73 -24.91 -4.97 -19.14
N LEU A 74 -24.12 -4.87 -18.06
CA LEU A 74 -24.58 -4.52 -16.71
C LEU A 74 -24.31 -3.03 -16.44
N ASP A 75 -25.00 -2.45 -15.46
CA ASP A 75 -24.65 -1.10 -15.03
C ASP A 75 -23.21 -1.06 -14.49
N TRP A 76 -22.49 0.02 -14.77
CA TRP A 76 -21.07 0.18 -14.46
C TRP A 76 -20.72 -0.02 -12.98
N ASN A 77 -21.66 0.30 -12.08
CA ASN A 77 -21.53 0.23 -10.62
C ASN A 77 -22.01 -1.10 -10.02
N LYS A 78 -22.39 -2.11 -10.82
CA LYS A 78 -22.85 -3.40 -10.30
C LYS A 78 -21.73 -4.18 -9.64
N LEU A 79 -21.98 -4.75 -8.48
CA LEU A 79 -21.08 -5.70 -7.84
C LEU A 79 -21.45 -7.12 -8.29
N ASP A 80 -20.45 -7.91 -8.70
CA ASP A 80 -20.68 -9.31 -9.08
C ASP A 80 -21.01 -10.13 -7.82
N ASN A 81 -22.10 -10.91 -7.90
CA ASN A 81 -22.76 -11.51 -6.74
C ASN A 81 -22.09 -12.79 -6.22
N SER A 82 -20.87 -13.12 -6.66
CA SER A 82 -20.20 -14.38 -6.30
C SER A 82 -19.62 -14.45 -4.87
N ILE A 83 -20.03 -13.55 -3.97
CA ILE A 83 -19.53 -13.50 -2.57
C ILE A 83 -20.69 -13.48 -1.55
N ILE A 84 -21.94 -13.42 -2.01
CA ILE A 84 -23.09 -13.48 -1.11
C ILE A 84 -23.70 -14.85 -1.32
N GLY A 85 -23.65 -15.73 -0.33
CA GLY A 85 -24.41 -16.98 -0.33
C GLY A 85 -25.94 -16.77 -0.28
N ASN A 86 -26.46 -15.69 -0.87
CA ASN A 86 -27.87 -15.34 -0.95
C ASN A 86 -28.25 -15.06 -2.41
N ASN A 87 -29.23 -15.81 -2.89
CA ASN A 87 -29.82 -15.76 -4.22
C ASN A 87 -30.69 -14.50 -4.49
N ALA A 88 -30.36 -13.33 -3.92
CA ALA A 88 -31.13 -12.12 -4.16
C ALA A 88 -30.30 -10.85 -3.97
N GLY A 89 -30.04 -10.16 -5.09
CA GLY A 89 -29.66 -8.75 -5.12
C GLY A 89 -28.24 -8.51 -5.56
N THR A 90 -28.07 -8.09 -6.82
CA THR A 90 -26.89 -7.29 -7.21
C THR A 90 -26.85 -6.06 -6.32
N THR A 91 -25.80 -5.87 -5.54
CA THR A 91 -25.60 -4.62 -4.80
C THR A 91 -24.86 -3.64 -5.68
N ASP A 92 -25.30 -2.38 -5.67
CA ASP A 92 -24.60 -1.32 -6.37
C ASP A 92 -23.42 -0.82 -5.53
N LEU A 93 -22.36 -0.36 -6.18
CA LEU A 93 -21.27 0.35 -5.53
C LEU A 93 -21.81 1.67 -4.98
N THR A 94 -22.13 1.70 -3.69
CA THR A 94 -22.58 2.90 -2.99
C THR A 94 -21.43 3.64 -2.34
N SER A 95 -21.70 4.83 -1.79
CA SER A 95 -20.77 5.48 -0.87
C SER A 95 -20.49 4.58 0.35
N GLY A 96 -19.26 4.64 0.85
CA GLY A 96 -18.80 3.84 1.99
C GLY A 96 -17.37 3.36 1.85
N TYR A 97 -16.97 2.47 2.76
CA TYR A 97 -15.66 1.84 2.76
C TYR A 97 -15.77 0.39 2.29
N PHE A 98 -14.79 -0.05 1.50
CA PHE A 98 -14.77 -1.38 0.91
C PHE A 98 -13.36 -1.97 0.97
N LYS A 99 -13.26 -3.30 1.04
CA LYS A 99 -12.02 -4.02 0.74
C LYS A 99 -12.14 -4.68 -0.63
N ILE A 100 -11.08 -4.58 -1.42
CA ILE A 100 -11.01 -5.15 -2.78
C ILE A 100 -9.79 -6.03 -2.94
N GLU A 101 -9.98 -7.24 -3.39
CA GLU A 101 -8.89 -8.16 -3.71
C GLU A 101 -9.18 -8.91 -5.01
N ASN A 102 -8.11 -9.38 -5.63
CA ASN A 102 -8.21 -10.28 -6.75
C ASN A 102 -8.44 -11.70 -6.20
N ASP A 103 -9.53 -12.34 -6.60
CA ASP A 103 -9.69 -13.77 -6.36
C ASP A 103 -8.86 -14.52 -7.40
N PHE A 104 -7.71 -15.00 -6.95
CA PHE A 104 -6.83 -15.79 -7.80
C PHE A 104 -7.33 -17.25 -7.98
N GLN A 105 -8.51 -17.57 -7.46
CA GLN A 105 -9.18 -18.82 -7.78
C GLN A 105 -9.91 -18.65 -9.10
N LEU A 106 -9.62 -19.54 -10.04
CA LEU A 106 -10.44 -19.68 -11.24
C LEU A 106 -11.77 -20.26 -10.78
N ASP A 107 -12.84 -19.47 -10.82
CA ASP A 107 -14.19 -20.03 -10.70
C ASP A 107 -14.36 -21.13 -11.77
N THR A 108 -15.18 -22.12 -11.47
CA THR A 108 -15.71 -23.13 -12.41
C THR A 108 -16.29 -22.53 -13.70
N ASN A 109 -16.55 -21.22 -13.72
CA ASN A 109 -16.97 -20.42 -14.88
C ASN A 109 -15.83 -19.65 -15.60
N LEU A 110 -14.55 -19.93 -15.31
CA LEU A 110 -13.34 -19.36 -15.94
C LEU A 110 -13.21 -17.82 -15.88
N ARG A 111 -13.73 -17.17 -14.84
CA ARG A 111 -13.60 -15.71 -14.67
C ARG A 111 -12.67 -15.39 -13.51
N PRO A 112 -11.72 -14.44 -13.65
CA PRO A 112 -11.06 -13.86 -12.48
C PRO A 112 -12.12 -13.08 -11.68
N SER A 113 -12.52 -13.61 -10.53
CA SER A 113 -13.51 -12.97 -9.67
C SER A 113 -12.83 -11.85 -8.88
N ILE A 114 -13.19 -10.60 -9.12
CA ILE A 114 -12.79 -9.54 -8.19
C ILE A 114 -13.64 -9.70 -6.93
N LYS A 115 -12.99 -9.81 -5.77
CA LYS A 115 -13.68 -9.86 -4.48
C LYS A 115 -13.82 -8.45 -3.92
N LEU A 116 -15.04 -7.94 -3.88
CA LEU A 116 -15.37 -6.68 -3.23
C LEU A 116 -16.29 -6.93 -2.04
N GLN A 117 -15.92 -6.40 -0.88
CA GLN A 117 -16.75 -6.49 0.31
C GLN A 117 -16.87 -5.12 0.98
N LYS A 118 -18.11 -4.70 1.29
CA LYS A 118 -18.40 -3.48 2.04
C LYS A 118 -18.02 -3.67 3.50
N LEU A 119 -17.35 -2.66 4.07
CA LEU A 119 -16.98 -2.59 5.47
C LEU A 119 -18.11 -1.88 6.23
N ASN A 120 -18.88 -2.64 7.00
CA ASN A 120 -20.06 -2.11 7.70
C ASN A 120 -19.65 -1.44 9.01
N GLY A 121 -20.11 -0.20 9.22
CA GLY A 121 -19.78 0.58 10.43
C GLY A 121 -18.31 0.97 10.56
N PHE A 122 -17.53 0.86 9.48
CA PHE A 122 -16.11 1.21 9.49
C PHE A 122 -15.91 2.73 9.44
N ILE A 123 -15.02 3.22 10.31
CA ILE A 123 -14.59 4.61 10.39
C ILE A 123 -13.09 4.64 10.11
N GLU A 124 -12.66 5.64 9.35
CA GLU A 124 -11.25 5.87 9.01
C GLU A 124 -10.46 6.45 10.21
N ASP A 125 -10.31 5.66 11.28
CA ASP A 125 -9.49 6.01 12.44
C ASP A 125 -8.44 4.93 12.74
N ARG A 126 -7.48 5.24 13.61
CA ARG A 126 -6.41 4.30 13.94
C ARG A 126 -6.95 2.99 14.53
N ALA A 127 -7.93 3.07 15.44
CA ALA A 127 -8.42 1.91 16.18
C ALA A 127 -9.09 0.89 15.25
N HIS A 128 -9.97 1.35 14.37
CA HIS A 128 -10.71 0.52 13.42
C HIS A 128 -9.82 0.01 12.29
N ILE A 129 -8.82 0.79 11.84
CA ILE A 129 -7.87 0.31 10.83
C ILE A 129 -7.05 -0.86 11.38
N THR A 130 -6.56 -0.75 12.62
CA THR A 130 -5.75 -1.80 13.26
C THR A 130 -6.58 -2.91 13.91
N ASP A 131 -7.91 -2.85 13.84
CA ASP A 131 -8.77 -3.85 14.44
C ASP A 131 -8.64 -5.18 13.68
N LEU A 132 -8.17 -6.20 14.41
CA LEU A 132 -7.98 -7.56 13.93
C LEU A 132 -9.09 -8.50 14.43
N SER A 133 -9.95 -8.04 15.34
CA SER A 133 -10.98 -8.87 15.98
C SER A 133 -12.14 -9.17 15.04
N ASN A 134 -12.51 -8.21 14.20
CA ASN A 134 -13.59 -8.36 13.24
C ASN A 134 -13.07 -8.77 11.86
N SER A 135 -13.15 -10.07 11.54
CA SER A 135 -12.74 -10.62 10.24
C SER A 135 -13.42 -9.96 9.03
N GLN A 136 -14.66 -9.47 9.19
CA GLN A 136 -15.38 -8.78 8.12
C GLN A 136 -14.78 -7.40 7.84
N ASN A 137 -14.37 -6.68 8.89
CA ASN A 137 -13.83 -5.32 8.82
C ASN A 137 -12.30 -5.25 8.79
N ARG A 138 -11.59 -6.38 8.81
CA ARG A 138 -10.12 -6.42 8.78
C ARG A 138 -9.59 -5.78 7.50
N THR A 139 -8.74 -4.77 7.66
CA THR A 139 -8.06 -4.06 6.56
C THR A 139 -6.57 -4.41 6.44
N MET A 140 -6.01 -5.14 7.41
CA MET A 140 -4.62 -5.60 7.37
C MET A 140 -4.41 -6.60 6.23
N LEU A 141 -3.33 -6.41 5.48
CA LEU A 141 -2.89 -7.34 4.45
C LEU A 141 -1.92 -8.37 5.03
N CYS A 142 -2.06 -9.61 4.58
CA CYS A 142 -1.14 -10.70 4.85
C CYS A 142 -0.50 -11.19 3.55
N LEU A 143 0.72 -11.69 3.66
CA LEU A 143 1.43 -12.35 2.59
C LEU A 143 1.13 -13.84 2.65
N ASP A 144 0.46 -14.35 1.62
CA ASP A 144 0.18 -15.76 1.50
C ASP A 144 1.44 -16.59 1.15
N SER A 145 1.31 -17.91 1.19
CA SER A 145 2.39 -18.84 0.78
C SER A 145 2.91 -18.64 -0.66
N LYS A 146 2.17 -17.92 -1.51
CA LYS A 146 2.54 -17.59 -2.90
C LYS A 146 3.03 -16.14 -3.05
N TRP A 147 3.34 -15.45 -1.95
CA TRP A 147 3.80 -14.06 -1.94
C TRP A 147 2.81 -13.02 -2.48
N ARG A 148 1.52 -13.27 -2.32
CA ARG A 148 0.44 -12.35 -2.73
C ARG A 148 -0.16 -11.68 -1.51
N TYR A 149 -0.59 -10.44 -1.68
CA TYR A 149 -1.28 -9.69 -0.64
C TYR A 149 -2.75 -10.10 -0.60
N SER A 150 -3.23 -10.51 0.57
CA SER A 150 -4.59 -10.97 0.81
C SER A 150 -5.14 -10.36 2.11
N TYR A 151 -6.46 -10.12 2.17
CA TYR A 151 -7.12 -9.76 3.43
C TYR A 151 -7.34 -10.96 4.34
N VAL A 152 -7.22 -12.19 3.80
CA VAL A 152 -7.29 -13.42 4.57
C VAL A 152 -5.92 -13.77 5.12
N CYS A 153 -5.77 -13.67 6.44
CA CYS A 153 -4.58 -14.07 7.17
C CYS A 153 -4.79 -15.47 7.75
N SER A 154 -4.30 -16.50 7.07
CA SER A 154 -4.23 -17.85 7.61
C SER A 154 -3.13 -17.93 8.68
N PRO A 155 -3.14 -18.92 9.58
CA PRO A 155 -2.10 -19.06 10.61
C PRO A 155 -0.67 -19.17 10.05
N TRP A 156 -0.54 -19.65 8.81
CA TRP A 156 0.75 -19.84 8.12
C TRP A 156 1.16 -18.63 7.26
N ASP A 157 0.28 -17.65 7.10
CA ASP A 157 0.53 -16.46 6.30
C ASP A 157 1.30 -15.43 7.13
N LYS A 158 2.18 -14.67 6.47
CA LYS A 158 3.00 -13.68 7.16
C LYS A 158 2.21 -12.38 7.31
N PRO A 159 1.91 -11.91 8.54
CA PRO A 159 1.24 -10.63 8.71
C PRO A 159 2.14 -9.51 8.20
N THR A 160 1.56 -8.59 7.43
CA THR A 160 2.28 -7.40 6.98
C THR A 160 1.89 -6.20 7.80
N LYS A 161 2.65 -5.12 7.65
CA LYS A 161 2.38 -3.83 8.29
C LYS A 161 1.48 -2.93 7.44
N PHE A 162 0.97 -3.44 6.32
CA PHE A 162 0.17 -2.67 5.38
C PHE A 162 -1.32 -2.92 5.65
N TYR A 163 -2.07 -1.82 5.68
CA TYR A 163 -3.52 -1.83 5.78
C TYR A 163 -4.07 -1.15 4.54
N ALA A 164 -5.02 -1.76 3.84
CA ALA A 164 -5.53 -1.22 2.59
C ALA A 164 -7.06 -1.25 2.57
N PHE A 165 -7.68 -0.21 2.05
CA PHE A 165 -9.11 -0.18 1.81
C PHE A 165 -9.44 0.90 0.78
N LEU A 166 -10.66 0.83 0.27
CA LEU A 166 -11.23 1.81 -0.63
C LEU A 166 -12.23 2.68 0.11
N LYS A 167 -12.23 3.96 -0.23
CA LYS A 167 -13.29 4.90 0.14
C LYS A 167 -13.99 5.33 -1.12
N VAL A 168 -15.28 5.06 -1.19
CA VAL A 168 -16.16 5.47 -2.29
C VAL A 168 -17.01 6.63 -1.81
N SER A 169 -17.02 7.70 -2.58
CA SER A 169 -17.75 8.93 -2.28
C SER A 169 -18.45 9.45 -3.54
N PRO A 170 -19.61 10.12 -3.42
CA PRO A 170 -20.21 10.80 -4.56
C PRO A 170 -19.26 11.87 -5.09
N LEU A 171 -19.23 12.05 -6.42
CA LEU A 171 -18.47 13.13 -7.02
C LEU A 171 -19.24 14.44 -6.82
N ASN A 172 -18.69 15.33 -6.02
CA ASN A 172 -19.27 16.64 -5.74
C ASN A 172 -18.54 17.72 -6.52
N VAL A 173 -19.27 18.53 -7.27
CA VAL A 173 -18.75 19.70 -8.00
C VAL A 173 -19.41 20.98 -7.50
N LYS A 174 -18.75 22.11 -7.66
CA LYS A 174 -19.34 23.42 -7.35
C LYS A 174 -19.89 24.04 -8.62
N ASN A 175 -21.10 24.59 -8.55
CA ASN A 175 -21.67 25.38 -9.64
C ASN A 175 -21.16 26.84 -9.60
N SER A 176 -21.49 27.66 -10.60
CA SER A 176 -21.15 29.09 -10.69
C SER A 176 -21.64 29.93 -9.51
N SER A 177 -22.58 29.41 -8.70
CA SER A 177 -23.08 30.03 -7.46
C SER A 177 -22.45 29.42 -6.20
N ASP A 178 -21.32 28.70 -6.32
CA ASP A 178 -20.62 28.01 -5.23
C ASP A 178 -21.42 26.90 -4.51
N ALA A 179 -22.62 26.58 -4.99
CA ALA A 179 -23.44 25.48 -4.46
C ALA A 179 -22.87 24.10 -4.84
N ILE A 180 -22.91 23.14 -3.90
CA ILE A 180 -22.46 21.77 -4.12
C ILE A 180 -23.53 21.00 -4.91
N VAL A 181 -23.14 20.48 -6.06
CA VAL A 181 -23.96 19.63 -6.92
C VAL A 181 -23.32 18.25 -7.00
N VAL A 182 -24.11 17.21 -6.74
CA VAL A 182 -23.69 15.82 -6.91
C VAL A 182 -23.77 15.47 -8.39
N VAL A 183 -22.67 15.00 -8.96
CA VAL A 183 -22.62 14.54 -10.35
C VAL A 183 -23.30 13.18 -10.42
N ASP A 184 -24.36 13.08 -11.23
CA ASP A 184 -25.05 11.81 -11.46
C ASP A 184 -24.11 10.80 -12.15
N LYS A 185 -24.25 9.52 -11.78
CA LYS A 185 -23.47 8.39 -12.32
C LYS A 185 -21.95 8.59 -12.31
N ALA A 186 -21.45 9.30 -11.31
CA ALA A 186 -20.02 9.48 -11.09
C ALA A 186 -19.67 9.26 -9.62
N LEU A 187 -18.63 8.46 -9.36
CA LEU A 187 -18.11 8.19 -8.04
C LEU A 187 -16.62 8.56 -7.98
N LYS A 188 -16.24 9.23 -6.91
CA LYS A 188 -14.84 9.43 -6.53
C LYS A 188 -14.41 8.27 -5.64
N ILE A 189 -13.30 7.64 -6.02
CA ILE A 189 -12.74 6.50 -5.32
C ILE A 189 -11.33 6.85 -4.86
N ASP A 190 -11.10 6.69 -3.56
CA ASP A 190 -9.79 6.83 -2.95
C ASP A 190 -9.32 5.44 -2.50
N ALA A 191 -8.26 4.93 -3.12
CA ALA A 191 -7.54 3.76 -2.64
C ALA A 191 -6.54 4.22 -1.58
N ILE A 192 -6.77 3.80 -0.34
CA ILE A 192 -6.01 4.23 0.83
C ILE A 192 -5.19 3.05 1.34
N VAL A 193 -3.89 3.26 1.49
CA VAL A 193 -2.97 2.31 2.09
C VAL A 193 -2.24 2.98 3.24
N TYR A 194 -2.20 2.31 4.40
CA TYR A 194 -1.40 2.72 5.55
C TYR A 194 -0.25 1.77 5.76
N ASN A 195 0.91 2.31 6.16
CA ASN A 195 2.06 1.53 6.61
C ASN A 195 2.29 1.76 8.11
N TYR A 196 2.25 0.69 8.90
CA TYR A 196 2.44 0.68 10.35
C TYR A 196 3.86 0.20 10.74
N GLU A 197 4.89 0.96 10.39
CA GLU A 197 6.27 0.59 10.74
C GLU A 197 6.84 1.40 11.92
N LYS A 198 6.58 2.70 11.97
CA LYS A 198 6.94 3.64 13.07
C LYS A 198 6.02 4.86 13.13
N SER A 199 5.56 5.31 11.97
CA SER A 199 4.57 6.37 11.78
C SER A 199 3.43 5.82 10.92
N PHE A 200 2.20 6.28 11.17
CA PHE A 200 1.00 5.88 10.44
C PHE A 200 0.94 6.60 9.09
N ASN A 201 1.85 6.24 8.19
CA ASN A 201 1.99 6.92 6.91
C ASN A 201 0.84 6.53 5.98
N LYS A 202 0.10 7.52 5.50
CA LYS A 202 -1.05 7.37 4.61
C LYS A 202 -0.65 7.59 3.16
N PHE A 203 -0.99 6.65 2.30
CA PHE A 203 -0.82 6.73 0.85
C PHE A 203 -2.20 6.69 0.22
N ILE A 204 -2.50 7.63 -0.69
CA ILE A 204 -3.81 7.75 -1.33
C ILE A 204 -3.62 7.88 -2.82
N ILE A 205 -4.28 7.01 -3.58
CA ILE A 205 -4.50 7.21 -5.01
C ILE A 205 -5.99 7.42 -5.22
N SER A 206 -6.33 8.55 -5.83
CA SER A 206 -7.71 8.88 -6.16
C SER A 206 -7.97 8.65 -7.64
N THR A 207 -9.16 8.15 -7.97
CA THR A 207 -9.67 8.11 -9.34
C THR A 207 -11.15 8.45 -9.36
N ILE A 208 -11.64 8.82 -10.54
CA ILE A 208 -13.07 9.02 -10.78
C ILE A 208 -13.53 7.89 -11.68
N ILE A 209 -14.66 7.30 -11.33
CA ILE A 209 -15.34 6.31 -12.15
C ILE A 209 -16.71 6.85 -12.54
N THR A 210 -17.03 6.78 -13.82
CA THR A 210 -18.28 7.27 -14.39
C THR A 210 -18.86 6.29 -15.39
N ASP A 211 -20.16 6.43 -15.66
CA ASP A 211 -20.83 5.86 -16.82
C ASP A 211 -20.51 6.68 -18.08
N TRP A 212 -19.36 6.45 -18.73
CA TRP A 212 -18.91 7.31 -19.83
C TRP A 212 -19.44 6.91 -21.22
N LYS A 213 -20.07 5.75 -21.37
CA LYS A 213 -20.40 5.15 -22.68
C LYS A 213 -21.88 5.25 -23.06
N ARG A 214 -22.61 6.20 -22.47
CA ARG A 214 -24.03 6.42 -22.71
C ARG A 214 -24.28 7.71 -23.49
#